data_AF-A0A2R4QJ49-F1
#
_entry.id   AF-A0A2R4QJ49-F1
#
_cell.length_a   1.000
_cell.length_b   1.000
_cell.length_c   1.000
_cell.angle_alpha   90.00
_cell.angle_beta   90.00
_cell.angle_gamma   90.00
#
_symmetry.space_group_name_H-M   'P 1'
#
loop_
_entity.id
_entity.type
_entity.pdbx_description
1 polymer ?
#
loop_
_entity_poly.entity_id
_entity_poly.type
_entity_poly.pdbx_seq_one_letter_code
_entity_poly.pdbx_strand_id
1 'polypeptide(L)'
;PFGQLFRPDNFVFGQSGAGNNWAKGHYTEGAELVDQVLDVVRREAEGCDCLQGFQITHSLGGGTGAGMGTLLISKIREEFPDRMMATFSVVPSPKVSDTVVEPYNATLSVHQLVENSDETFCIDNEALYDICHRTLKLNNPSYGDLNHLVSAVMSGVTTCLRFPGQLNSDLRKLAVNMVPFPRLHFFMVGFAPLTSRGASNFRAVSV
;
A
#
# COMPACT_ATOMS: atom_id res chain seq x y z
N PRO A 1 -16.98 -6.26 7.34
CA PRO A 1 -17.00 -5.66 8.70
C PRO A 1 -16.22 -6.54 9.67
N PHE A 2 -15.05 -6.07 10.14
CA PHE A 2 -14.11 -6.86 10.95
C PHE A 2 -13.31 -6.00 11.96
N GLY A 3 -13.84 -4.84 12.37
CA GLY A 3 -13.10 -3.89 13.21
C GLY A 3 -12.66 -4.45 14.57
N GLN A 4 -13.42 -5.40 15.12
CA GLN A 4 -13.12 -6.04 16.41
C GLN A 4 -11.97 -7.06 16.34
N LEU A 5 -11.47 -7.41 15.14
CA LEU A 5 -10.35 -8.32 14.98
C LEU A 5 -9.02 -7.68 15.37
N PHE A 6 -8.92 -6.36 15.26
CA PHE A 6 -7.68 -5.62 15.48
C PHE A 6 -7.47 -5.32 16.96
N ARG A 7 -6.23 -5.50 17.43
CA ARG A 7 -5.84 -5.14 18.80
C ARG A 7 -5.95 -3.62 18.99
N PRO A 8 -6.68 -3.14 20.02
CA PRO A 8 -6.78 -1.72 20.34
C PRO A 8 -5.40 -1.05 20.50
N ASP A 9 -4.43 -1.77 21.06
CA ASP A 9 -3.07 -1.27 21.31
C ASP A 9 -2.26 -1.03 20.03
N ASN A 10 -2.74 -1.46 18.86
CA ASN A 10 -2.09 -1.24 17.57
C ASN A 10 -2.67 -0.02 16.84
N PHE A 11 -3.63 0.69 17.44
CA PHE A 11 -4.17 1.93 16.90
C PHE A 11 -3.42 3.12 17.47
N VAL A 12 -2.58 3.74 16.65
CA VAL A 12 -1.88 4.99 16.96
C VAL A 12 -2.49 6.11 16.12
N PHE A 13 -2.93 7.19 16.76
CA PHE A 13 -3.54 8.33 16.09
C PHE A 13 -3.11 9.64 16.74
N GLY A 14 -2.86 10.66 15.91
CA GLY A 14 -2.60 12.02 16.36
C GLY A 14 -3.90 12.81 16.57
N GLN A 15 -3.76 14.00 17.16
CA GLN A 15 -4.88 14.95 17.32
C GLN A 15 -5.06 15.87 16.10
N SER A 16 -4.00 16.00 15.28
CA SER A 16 -3.92 16.89 14.12
C SER A 16 -3.76 16.08 12.83
N GLY A 17 -4.21 16.66 11.71
CA GLY A 17 -4.07 16.08 10.38
C GLY A 17 -3.06 16.88 9.55
N ALA A 18 -2.32 16.20 8.67
CA ALA A 18 -1.32 16.87 7.82
C ALA A 18 -1.95 17.82 6.76
N GLY A 19 -3.26 17.76 6.53
CA GLY A 19 -3.98 18.70 5.65
C GLY A 19 -3.45 18.74 4.21
N ASN A 20 -3.23 17.58 3.59
CA ASN A 20 -2.65 17.43 2.25
C ASN A 20 -1.26 18.07 2.07
N ASN A 21 -0.51 18.29 3.16
CA ASN A 21 0.85 18.80 3.10
C ASN A 21 1.85 17.70 3.48
N TRP A 22 2.64 17.25 2.51
CA TRP A 22 3.69 16.24 2.72
C TRP A 22 4.71 16.67 3.78
N ALA A 23 5.16 17.92 3.77
CA ALA A 23 6.18 18.40 4.71
C ALA A 23 5.68 18.39 6.16
N LYS A 24 4.39 18.68 6.39
CA LYS A 24 3.79 18.52 7.72
C LYS A 24 3.78 17.06 8.18
N GLY A 25 3.43 16.15 7.27
CA GLY A 25 3.46 14.72 7.55
C GLY A 25 4.88 14.19 7.79
N HIS A 26 5.88 14.71 7.09
CA HIS A 26 7.24 14.16 7.13
C HIS A 26 8.15 14.81 8.19
N TYR A 27 8.02 16.11 8.43
CA TYR A 27 8.95 16.86 9.29
C TYR A 27 8.35 17.40 10.59
N THR A 28 7.03 17.52 10.70
CA THR A 28 6.41 18.12 11.90
C THR A 28 5.48 17.14 12.61
N GLU A 29 4.23 17.06 12.20
CA GLU A 29 3.16 16.33 12.91
C GLU A 29 3.40 14.82 12.88
N GLY A 30 3.85 14.29 11.74
CA GLY A 30 4.17 12.87 11.65
C GLY A 30 5.47 12.50 12.34
N ALA A 31 6.41 13.44 12.49
CA ALA A 31 7.66 13.22 13.22
C ALA A 31 7.42 13.12 14.74
N GLU A 32 6.44 13.84 15.28
CA GLU A 32 6.03 13.70 16.68
C GLU A 32 5.34 12.36 16.97
N LEU A 33 4.66 11.79 15.97
CA LEU A 33 3.89 10.54 16.12
C LEU A 33 4.70 9.28 15.77
N VAL A 34 5.74 9.39 14.95
CA VAL A 34 6.45 8.22 14.37
C VAL A 34 7.08 7.34 15.45
N ASP A 35 7.60 7.91 16.53
CA ASP A 35 8.26 7.14 17.59
C ASP A 35 7.27 6.19 18.29
N GLN A 36 6.03 6.65 18.53
CA GLN A 36 4.97 5.81 19.10
C GLN A 36 4.59 4.66 18.15
N VAL A 37 4.56 4.94 16.84
CA VAL A 37 4.30 3.91 15.82
C VAL A 37 5.44 2.89 15.80
N LEU A 38 6.70 3.34 15.87
CA LEU A 38 7.88 2.47 15.89
C LEU A 38 7.89 1.56 17.12
N ASP A 39 7.49 2.05 18.30
CA ASP A 39 7.39 1.21 19.50
C ASP A 39 6.37 0.08 19.33
N VAL A 40 5.23 0.35 18.70
CA VAL A 40 4.24 -0.67 18.37
C VAL A 40 4.81 -1.67 17.35
N VAL A 41 5.51 -1.17 16.32
CA VAL A 41 6.15 -2.01 15.30
C VAL A 41 7.21 -2.91 15.92
N ARG A 42 8.04 -2.40 16.85
CA ARG A 42 9.03 -3.18 17.60
C ARG A 42 8.38 -4.31 18.39
N ARG A 43 7.33 -4.01 19.14
CA ARG A 43 6.59 -5.00 19.93
C ARG A 43 6.05 -6.14 19.06
N GLU A 44 5.48 -5.82 17.90
CA GLU A 44 4.98 -6.84 16.97
C GLU A 44 6.11 -7.60 16.26
N ALA A 45 7.23 -6.94 15.98
CA ALA A 45 8.43 -7.56 15.40
C ALA A 45 9.08 -8.57 16.38
N GLU A 46 9.17 -8.23 17.66
CA GLU A 46 9.66 -9.13 18.73
C GLU A 46 8.73 -10.33 18.96
N GLY A 47 7.43 -10.17 18.66
CA GLY A 47 6.45 -11.25 18.72
C GLY A 47 6.56 -12.26 17.58
N CYS A 48 7.40 -12.00 16.56
CA CYS A 48 7.57 -12.88 15.41
C CYS A 48 8.78 -13.82 15.59
N ASP A 49 8.60 -15.12 15.36
CA ASP A 49 9.71 -16.08 15.36
C ASP A 49 10.75 -15.78 14.26
N CYS A 50 10.26 -15.39 13.07
CA CYS A 50 11.09 -15.00 11.93
C CYS A 50 10.39 -13.95 11.08
N LEU A 51 10.70 -12.67 11.33
CA LEU A 51 10.16 -11.56 10.58
C LEU A 51 10.71 -11.52 9.15
N GLN A 52 9.85 -11.60 8.13
CA GLN A 52 10.28 -11.50 6.73
C GLN A 52 10.49 -10.04 6.28
N GLY A 53 9.61 -9.14 6.72
CA GLY A 53 9.54 -7.78 6.20
C GLY A 53 8.29 -7.04 6.66
N PHE A 54 8.11 -5.85 6.11
CA PHE A 54 6.99 -4.96 6.40
C PHE A 54 6.19 -4.69 5.14
N GLN A 55 4.87 -4.56 5.30
CA GLN A 55 3.96 -4.18 4.24
C GLN A 55 3.24 -2.89 4.61
N ILE A 56 3.43 -1.83 3.83
CA ILE A 56 2.84 -0.51 4.11
C ILE A 56 1.83 -0.15 3.03
N THR A 57 0.59 0.14 3.43
CA THR A 57 -0.45 0.60 2.50
C THR A 57 -0.69 2.08 2.73
N HIS A 58 -0.48 2.91 1.70
CA HIS A 58 -0.57 4.36 1.83
C HIS A 58 -0.91 5.04 0.50
N SER A 59 -1.37 6.29 0.56
CA SER A 59 -1.56 7.13 -0.63
C SER A 59 -0.40 8.09 -0.81
N LEU A 60 -0.01 8.33 -2.08
CA LEU A 60 1.06 9.27 -2.41
C LEU A 60 0.57 10.71 -2.56
N GLY A 61 -0.74 10.91 -2.78
CA GLY A 61 -1.33 12.24 -2.93
C GLY A 61 -1.63 12.97 -1.62
N GLY A 62 -1.79 12.25 -0.51
CA GLY A 62 -2.17 12.82 0.79
C GLY A 62 -1.01 13.52 1.52
N GLY A 63 -1.29 14.13 2.68
CA GLY A 63 -0.24 14.67 3.56
C GLY A 63 0.34 13.60 4.49
N THR A 64 -0.53 12.87 5.20
CA THR A 64 -0.13 11.86 6.19
C THR A 64 0.36 10.58 5.52
N GLY A 65 -0.44 10.00 4.62
CA GLY A 65 -0.07 8.76 3.93
C GLY A 65 1.23 8.90 3.14
N ALA A 66 1.43 10.05 2.51
CA ALA A 66 2.60 10.34 1.72
C ALA A 66 3.80 10.71 2.62
N GLY A 67 3.67 11.77 3.42
CA GLY A 67 4.76 12.32 4.24
C GLY A 67 5.15 11.46 5.44
N MET A 68 4.19 11.14 6.31
CA MET A 68 4.46 10.28 7.47
C MET A 68 4.76 8.84 7.04
N GLY A 69 4.08 8.35 6.00
CA GLY A 69 4.34 7.01 5.46
C GLY A 69 5.77 6.84 4.97
N THR A 70 6.32 7.82 4.23
CA THR A 70 7.72 7.76 3.77
C THR A 70 8.72 7.94 4.91
N LEU A 71 8.41 8.76 5.91
CA LEU A 71 9.21 8.87 7.13
C LEU A 71 9.30 7.52 7.86
N LEU A 72 8.15 6.86 8.05
CA LEU A 72 8.07 5.57 8.71
C LEU A 72 8.87 4.50 7.94
N ILE A 73 8.78 4.49 6.61
CA ILE A 73 9.58 3.59 5.75
C ILE A 73 11.08 3.79 5.99
N SER A 74 11.56 5.04 6.00
CA SER A 74 12.97 5.36 6.26
C SER A 74 13.41 4.88 7.64
N LYS A 75 12.59 5.13 8.67
CA LYS A 75 12.91 4.72 10.05
C LYS A 75 12.95 3.22 10.23
N ILE A 76 11.99 2.50 9.64
CA ILE A 76 11.99 1.03 9.65
C ILE A 76 13.20 0.49 8.89
N ARG A 77 13.61 1.12 7.78
CA ARG A 77 14.80 0.71 7.02
C ARG A 77 16.09 0.94 7.80
N GLU A 78 16.17 2.01 8.59
CA GLU A 78 17.29 2.28 9.50
C GLU A 78 17.39 1.21 10.61
N GLU A 79 16.27 0.81 11.19
CA GLU A 79 16.24 -0.13 12.32
C GLU A 79 16.29 -1.61 11.89
N PHE A 80 15.70 -1.94 10.75
CA PHE A 80 15.58 -3.29 10.20
C PHE A 80 16.17 -3.38 8.78
N PRO A 81 17.48 -3.11 8.59
CA PRO A 81 18.09 -3.00 7.26
C PRO A 81 18.02 -4.28 6.43
N ASP A 82 18.05 -5.45 7.09
CA ASP A 82 18.02 -6.75 6.43
C ASP A 82 16.61 -7.26 6.11
N ARG A 83 15.56 -6.51 6.48
CA ARG A 83 14.16 -6.93 6.28
C ARG A 83 13.59 -6.31 5.02
N MET A 84 12.73 -7.06 4.34
CA MET A 84 12.10 -6.61 3.10
C MET A 84 11.10 -5.49 3.39
N MET A 85 11.11 -4.45 2.56
CA MET A 85 10.16 -3.35 2.62
C MET A 85 9.27 -3.33 1.37
N ALA A 86 8.00 -3.71 1.54
CA ALA A 86 7.01 -3.70 0.48
C ALA A 86 5.94 -2.62 0.71
N THR A 87 5.59 -1.87 -0.34
CA THR A 87 4.57 -0.82 -0.26
C THR A 87 3.44 -1.05 -1.27
N PHE A 88 2.21 -0.79 -0.85
CA PHE A 88 1.05 -0.65 -1.72
C PHE A 88 0.72 0.84 -1.79
N SER A 89 1.20 1.47 -2.85
CA SER A 89 1.18 2.93 -2.99
C SER A 89 0.09 3.34 -3.97
N VAL A 90 -0.92 4.04 -3.46
CA VAL A 90 -2.00 4.59 -4.29
C VAL A 90 -1.55 5.89 -4.93
N VAL A 91 -1.43 5.87 -6.25
CA VAL A 91 -1.06 7.01 -7.08
C VAL A 91 -2.28 7.91 -7.26
N PRO A 92 -2.15 9.23 -7.06
CA PRO A 92 -3.26 10.17 -7.23
C PRO A 92 -3.74 10.25 -8.67
N SER A 93 -5.01 10.62 -8.87
CA SER A 93 -5.58 10.90 -10.18
C SER A 93 -6.46 12.15 -10.14
N PRO A 94 -6.32 13.07 -11.11
CA PRO A 94 -7.15 14.28 -11.19
C PRO A 94 -8.63 13.98 -11.47
N LYS A 95 -8.98 12.76 -11.90
CA LYS A 95 -10.38 12.34 -12.08
C LYS A 95 -11.07 11.96 -10.76
N VAL A 96 -10.29 11.62 -9.73
CA VAL A 96 -10.78 11.05 -8.46
C VAL A 96 -10.63 12.05 -7.31
N SER A 97 -9.69 12.99 -7.40
CA SER A 97 -9.42 14.01 -6.38
C SER A 97 -9.20 15.39 -6.99
N ASP A 98 -9.81 16.41 -6.37
CA ASP A 98 -9.67 17.82 -6.74
C ASP A 98 -8.46 18.51 -6.08
N THR A 99 -7.60 17.75 -5.38
CA THR A 99 -6.50 18.33 -4.61
C THR A 99 -5.32 18.69 -5.53
N VAL A 100 -5.11 20.00 -5.75
CA VAL A 100 -4.06 20.52 -6.63
C VAL A 100 -2.63 20.24 -6.17
N VAL A 101 -2.42 19.91 -4.89
CA VAL A 101 -1.07 19.65 -4.32
C VAL A 101 -0.64 18.18 -4.39
N GLU A 102 -1.49 17.28 -4.87
CA GLU A 102 -1.16 15.85 -4.98
C GLU A 102 0.09 15.55 -5.81
N PRO A 103 0.35 16.22 -6.95
CA PRO A 103 1.58 15.99 -7.71
C PRO A 103 2.85 16.31 -6.92
N TYR A 104 2.82 17.35 -6.07
CA TYR A 104 3.94 17.69 -5.19
C TYR A 104 4.18 16.58 -4.16
N ASN A 105 3.12 16.15 -3.48
CA ASN A 105 3.20 15.10 -2.46
C ASN A 105 3.68 13.78 -3.06
N ALA A 106 3.19 13.42 -4.26
CA ALA A 106 3.59 12.21 -4.97
C ALA A 106 5.06 12.26 -5.38
N THR A 107 5.52 13.39 -5.93
CA THR A 107 6.94 13.54 -6.34
C THR A 107 7.89 13.40 -5.15
N LEU A 108 7.58 14.06 -4.03
CA LEU A 108 8.38 13.98 -2.80
C LEU A 108 8.38 12.56 -2.22
N SER A 109 7.25 11.86 -2.29
CA SER A 109 7.13 10.51 -1.78
C SER A 109 7.83 9.47 -2.63
N VAL A 110 7.73 9.58 -3.96
CA VAL A 110 8.42 8.68 -4.89
C VAL A 110 9.93 8.78 -4.69
N HIS A 111 10.47 9.98 -4.48
CA HIS A 111 11.90 10.14 -4.18
C HIS A 111 12.34 9.27 -2.99
N GLN A 112 11.56 9.27 -1.90
CA GLN A 112 11.84 8.44 -0.72
C GLN A 112 11.62 6.94 -0.98
N LEU A 113 10.61 6.57 -1.77
CA LEU A 113 10.32 5.17 -2.11
C LEU A 113 11.41 4.55 -2.99
N VAL A 114 12.02 5.32 -3.88
CA VAL A 114 13.10 4.85 -4.76
C VAL A 114 14.32 4.36 -3.95
N GLU A 115 14.55 4.92 -2.77
CA GLU A 115 15.73 4.60 -1.96
C GLU A 115 15.42 3.63 -0.81
N ASN A 116 14.22 3.70 -0.24
CA ASN A 116 13.91 3.03 1.02
C ASN A 116 12.96 1.83 0.90
N SER A 117 12.35 1.60 -0.27
CA SER A 117 11.52 0.40 -0.51
C SER A 117 12.24 -0.61 -1.39
N ASP A 118 11.99 -1.90 -1.15
CA ASP A 118 12.52 -2.98 -1.99
C ASP A 118 11.50 -3.39 -3.06
N GLU A 119 10.20 -3.20 -2.80
CA GLU A 119 9.09 -3.50 -3.70
C GLU A 119 7.99 -2.44 -3.55
N THR A 120 7.61 -1.75 -4.64
CA THR A 120 6.48 -0.82 -4.63
C THR A 120 5.41 -1.27 -5.61
N PHE A 121 4.25 -1.68 -5.11
CA PHE A 121 3.07 -1.99 -5.91
C PHE A 121 2.27 -0.72 -6.17
N CYS A 122 2.36 -0.20 -7.40
CA CYS A 122 1.68 1.01 -7.82
C CYS A 122 0.21 0.74 -8.13
N ILE A 123 -0.68 1.38 -7.38
CA ILE A 123 -2.13 1.28 -7.56
C ILE A 123 -2.62 2.61 -8.09
N ASP A 124 -3.03 2.63 -9.36
CA ASP A 124 -3.51 3.86 -10.01
C ASP A 124 -5.03 4.03 -9.84
N ASN A 125 -5.42 5.10 -9.14
CA ASN A 125 -6.84 5.45 -8.96
C ASN A 125 -7.53 5.76 -10.29
N GLU A 126 -6.83 6.27 -11.29
CA GLU A 126 -7.39 6.52 -12.61
C GLU A 126 -7.76 5.21 -13.30
N ALA A 127 -6.82 4.27 -13.32
CA ALA A 127 -7.03 2.95 -13.91
C ALA A 127 -8.17 2.20 -13.18
N LEU A 128 -8.21 2.26 -11.85
CA LEU A 128 -9.30 1.66 -11.07
C LEU A 128 -10.66 2.29 -11.40
N TYR A 129 -10.72 3.62 -11.51
CA TYR A 129 -11.95 4.33 -11.86
C TYR A 129 -12.42 3.95 -13.27
N ASP A 130 -11.52 3.95 -14.25
CA ASP A 130 -11.81 3.58 -15.62
C ASP A 130 -12.27 2.10 -15.72
N ILE A 131 -11.70 1.18 -14.94
CA ILE A 131 -12.17 -0.22 -14.85
C ILE A 131 -13.59 -0.29 -14.29
N CYS A 132 -13.87 0.38 -13.18
CA CYS A 132 -15.20 0.40 -12.57
C CYS A 132 -16.25 0.97 -13.53
N HIS A 133 -15.92 2.08 -14.21
CA HIS A 133 -16.85 2.76 -15.09
C HIS A 133 -17.03 2.04 -16.42
N ARG A 134 -15.94 1.72 -17.12
CA ARG A 134 -15.99 1.16 -18.49
C ARG A 134 -16.22 -0.33 -18.51
N THR A 135 -15.60 -1.09 -17.61
CA THR A 135 -15.65 -2.57 -17.61
C THR A 135 -16.78 -3.09 -16.74
N LEU A 136 -16.88 -2.62 -15.49
CA LEU A 136 -17.90 -3.07 -14.55
C LEU A 136 -19.27 -2.39 -14.74
N LYS A 137 -19.32 -1.36 -15.61
CA LYS A 137 -20.52 -0.57 -15.95
C LYS A 137 -21.15 0.13 -14.74
N LEU A 138 -20.32 0.62 -13.82
CA LEU A 138 -20.76 1.41 -12.67
C LEU A 138 -20.77 2.89 -13.06
N ASN A 139 -21.95 3.50 -13.08
CA ASN A 139 -22.10 4.90 -13.49
C ASN A 139 -21.34 5.86 -12.56
N ASN A 140 -21.44 5.65 -11.24
CA ASN A 140 -20.73 6.45 -10.22
C ASN A 140 -19.93 5.51 -9.29
N PRO A 141 -18.69 5.14 -9.66
CA PRO A 141 -17.83 4.34 -8.80
C PRO A 141 -17.56 5.03 -7.46
N SER A 142 -17.81 4.32 -6.36
CA SER A 142 -17.46 4.81 -5.01
C SER A 142 -16.06 4.34 -4.59
N TYR A 143 -15.47 4.95 -3.56
CA TYR A 143 -14.25 4.42 -2.95
C TYR A 143 -14.41 2.97 -2.45
N GLY A 144 -15.62 2.55 -2.08
CA GLY A 144 -15.89 1.16 -1.73
C GLY A 144 -15.68 0.20 -2.90
N ASP A 145 -16.03 0.62 -4.12
CA ASP A 145 -15.85 -0.18 -5.32
C ASP A 145 -14.37 -0.23 -5.75
N LEU A 146 -13.67 0.90 -5.66
CA LEU A 146 -12.22 0.97 -5.91
C LEU A 146 -11.46 0.08 -4.91
N ASN A 147 -11.77 0.21 -3.61
CA ASN A 147 -11.13 -0.56 -2.55
C ASN A 147 -11.40 -2.07 -2.68
N HIS A 148 -12.55 -2.47 -3.25
CA HIS A 148 -12.80 -3.87 -3.54
C HIS A 148 -11.79 -4.44 -4.55
N LEU A 149 -11.54 -3.74 -5.66
CA LEU A 149 -10.53 -4.12 -6.64
C LEU A 149 -9.13 -4.14 -6.04
N VAL A 150 -8.77 -3.10 -5.26
CA VAL A 150 -7.49 -3.04 -4.55
C VAL A 150 -7.31 -4.24 -3.63
N SER A 151 -8.32 -4.58 -2.84
CA SER A 151 -8.26 -5.73 -1.93
C SER A 151 -8.07 -7.06 -2.67
N ALA A 152 -8.67 -7.22 -3.86
CA ALA A 152 -8.52 -8.41 -4.68
C ALA A 152 -7.10 -8.54 -5.25
N VAL A 153 -6.54 -7.42 -5.70
CA VAL A 153 -5.15 -7.33 -6.18
C VAL A 153 -4.16 -7.64 -5.06
N MET A 154 -4.30 -6.98 -3.89
CA MET A 154 -3.45 -7.22 -2.72
C MET A 154 -3.53 -8.68 -2.23
N SER A 155 -4.74 -9.25 -2.22
CA SER A 155 -4.94 -10.67 -1.90
C SER A 155 -4.21 -11.57 -2.90
N GLY A 156 -4.29 -11.27 -4.21
CA GLY A 156 -3.60 -12.00 -5.27
C GLY A 156 -2.08 -11.95 -5.12
N VAL A 157 -1.51 -10.76 -4.96
CA VAL A 157 -0.06 -10.56 -4.77
C VAL A 157 0.46 -11.33 -3.55
N THR A 158 -0.28 -11.28 -2.43
CA THR A 158 0.11 -11.96 -1.17
C THR A 158 -0.26 -13.43 -1.13
N THR A 159 -0.85 -14.01 -2.18
CA THR A 159 -1.28 -15.43 -2.17
C THR A 159 -0.11 -16.38 -1.96
N CYS A 160 1.05 -16.12 -2.61
CA CYS A 160 2.25 -16.95 -2.49
C CYS A 160 2.90 -16.89 -1.09
N LEU A 161 2.57 -15.86 -0.29
CA LEU A 161 3.04 -15.70 1.08
C LEU A 161 2.13 -16.41 2.09
N ARG A 162 0.84 -16.57 1.76
CA ARG A 162 -0.19 -17.08 2.67
C ARG A 162 -0.49 -18.56 2.48
N PHE A 163 -0.21 -19.10 1.29
CA PHE A 163 -0.51 -20.49 0.93
C PHE A 163 0.76 -21.20 0.47
N PRO A 164 0.85 -22.53 0.66
CA PRO A 164 2.00 -23.29 0.22
C PRO A 164 2.12 -23.22 -1.30
N GLY A 165 3.30 -22.81 -1.78
CA GLY A 165 3.61 -22.68 -3.21
C GLY A 165 5.11 -22.85 -3.46
N GLN A 166 5.46 -23.27 -4.66
CA GLN A 166 6.86 -23.47 -5.05
C GLN A 166 7.53 -22.17 -5.56
N LEU A 167 6.76 -21.21 -6.06
CA LEU A 167 7.23 -19.97 -6.67
C LEU A 167 6.90 -18.76 -5.76
N ASN A 168 7.86 -17.85 -5.59
CA ASN A 168 7.71 -16.61 -4.80
C ASN A 168 7.17 -16.82 -3.37
N SER A 169 7.64 -17.89 -2.71
CA SER A 169 7.18 -18.32 -1.38
C SER A 169 7.48 -17.34 -0.24
N ASP A 170 8.30 -16.32 -0.49
CA ASP A 170 8.68 -15.29 0.47
C ASP A 170 8.91 -13.96 -0.27
N LEU A 171 8.86 -12.85 0.48
CA LEU A 171 9.04 -11.49 -0.08
C LEU A 171 10.40 -11.32 -0.76
N ARG A 172 11.45 -11.98 -0.26
CA ARG A 172 12.79 -11.83 -0.82
C ARG A 172 12.91 -12.50 -2.19
N LYS A 173 12.33 -13.69 -2.36
CA LYS A 173 12.31 -14.40 -3.65
C LYS A 173 11.50 -13.63 -4.69
N LEU A 174 10.39 -13.02 -4.28
CA LEU A 174 9.61 -12.16 -5.19
C LEU A 174 10.49 -11.01 -5.70
N ALA A 175 11.16 -10.29 -4.80
CA ALA A 175 12.06 -9.20 -5.15
C ALA A 175 13.20 -9.65 -6.07
N VAL A 176 13.88 -10.74 -5.73
CA VAL A 176 14.99 -11.28 -6.53
C VAL A 176 14.55 -11.66 -7.95
N ASN A 177 13.34 -12.18 -8.11
CA ASN A 177 12.82 -12.57 -9.42
C ASN A 177 12.34 -11.39 -10.26
N MET A 178 11.79 -10.35 -9.63
CA MET A 178 11.07 -9.28 -10.31
C MET A 178 11.85 -7.96 -10.40
N VAL A 179 12.87 -7.75 -9.56
CA VAL A 179 13.67 -6.51 -9.48
C VAL A 179 15.08 -6.76 -10.01
N PRO A 180 15.34 -6.52 -11.32
CA PRO A 180 16.67 -6.69 -11.90
C PRO A 180 17.66 -5.61 -11.48
N PHE A 181 17.16 -4.40 -11.14
CA PHE A 181 17.96 -3.26 -10.72
C PHE A 181 17.33 -2.61 -9.48
N PRO A 182 18.11 -2.24 -8.45
CA PRO A 182 17.56 -1.78 -7.17
C PRO A 182 16.63 -0.56 -7.21
N ARG A 183 16.72 0.27 -8.26
CA ARG A 183 15.84 1.46 -8.43
C ARG A 183 14.61 1.20 -9.31
N LEU A 184 14.54 0.02 -9.93
CA LEU A 184 13.47 -0.40 -10.85
C LEU A 184 12.57 -1.45 -10.19
N HIS A 185 12.04 -1.10 -9.03
CA HIS A 185 11.23 -1.95 -8.15
C HIS A 185 9.76 -1.51 -8.07
N PHE A 186 9.29 -0.76 -9.07
CA PHE A 186 7.90 -0.31 -9.17
C PHE A 186 7.10 -1.28 -10.04
N PHE A 187 6.16 -1.98 -9.43
CA PHE A 187 5.32 -2.97 -10.08
C PHE A 187 3.97 -2.38 -10.49
N MET A 188 3.61 -2.60 -11.75
CA MET A 188 2.24 -2.41 -12.22
C MET A 188 1.45 -3.70 -11.93
N VAL A 189 0.42 -3.59 -11.10
CA VAL A 189 -0.41 -4.72 -10.68
C VAL A 189 -1.67 -4.83 -11.52
N GLY A 190 -2.12 -6.05 -11.76
CA GLY A 190 -3.34 -6.33 -12.51
C GLY A 190 -4.07 -7.53 -11.94
N PHE A 191 -5.38 -7.59 -12.16
CA PHE A 191 -6.22 -8.71 -11.77
C PHE A 191 -7.17 -9.10 -12.90
N ALA A 192 -7.31 -10.39 -13.11
CA ALA A 192 -8.28 -10.98 -14.03
C ALA A 192 -8.87 -12.26 -13.42
N PRO A 193 -10.15 -12.58 -13.66
CA PRO A 193 -11.11 -11.83 -14.47
C PRO A 193 -11.77 -10.65 -13.74
N LEU A 194 -12.09 -9.58 -14.46
CA LEU A 194 -12.84 -8.42 -13.95
C LEU A 194 -14.35 -8.66 -14.12
N THR A 195 -14.98 -9.29 -13.14
CA THR A 195 -16.42 -9.62 -13.18
C THR A 195 -17.25 -8.58 -12.45
N SER A 196 -18.27 -8.02 -13.12
CA SER A 196 -19.29 -7.19 -12.47
C SER A 196 -20.10 -8.03 -11.46
N ARG A 197 -20.62 -7.39 -10.39
CA ARG A 197 -21.43 -8.06 -9.35
C ARG A 197 -22.62 -8.83 -9.94
N GLY A 198 -23.23 -8.32 -11.02
CA GLY A 198 -24.33 -8.97 -11.73
C GLY A 198 -23.91 -10.13 -12.66
N ALA A 199 -22.62 -10.25 -12.99
CA ALA A 199 -22.07 -11.31 -13.83
C ALA A 199 -21.46 -12.47 -13.01
N SER A 200 -21.50 -12.38 -11.68
CA SER A 200 -20.94 -13.38 -10.76
C SER A 200 -21.51 -14.78 -10.96
N ASN A 201 -22.81 -14.88 -11.31
CA ASN A 201 -23.52 -16.13 -11.57
C ASN A 201 -23.08 -16.87 -12.85
N PHE A 202 -22.35 -16.20 -13.76
CA PHE A 202 -21.88 -16.80 -15.02
C PHE A 202 -20.41 -17.24 -14.95
N ARG A 203 -19.81 -17.24 -13.76
CA ARG A 203 -18.42 -17.63 -13.57
C ARG A 203 -18.31 -19.16 -13.55
N ALA A 204 -17.55 -19.73 -14.48
CA ALA A 204 -17.05 -21.09 -14.32
C ALA A 204 -16.01 -21.09 -13.19
N VAL A 205 -16.40 -21.58 -12.02
CA VAL A 205 -15.47 -21.78 -10.90
C VAL A 205 -14.89 -23.18 -11.08
N SER A 206 -13.71 -23.29 -11.69
CA SER A 206 -12.93 -24.52 -11.61
C SER A 206 -12.23 -24.54 -10.24
N VAL A 207 -12.56 -25.55 -9.45
CA VAL A 207 -11.90 -25.88 -8.17
C VAL A 207 -10.46 -26.34 -8.45
#